data_AF-A0AAI9UE51-F1
#
_entry.id   AF-A0AAI9UE51-F1
#
_cell.length_a   1.000
_cell.length_b   1.000
_cell.length_c   1.000
_cell.angle_alpha   90.00
_cell.angle_beta   90.00
_cell.angle_gamma   90.00
#
_symmetry.space_group_name_H-M   'P 1'
#
loop_
_entity.id
_entity.type
_entity.pdbx_description
1 polymer ?
#
loop_
_entity_poly.entity_id
_entity_poly.type
_entity_poly.pdbx_seq_one_letter_code
_entity_poly.pdbx_strand_id
1 'polypeptide(L)'
;MTTPAQHFVVLGAGVIGLTTALTLRAEFPSVKITILAEYFPGDYNIDYCSPWAGGNWCSSANDNGLLESFDRVAFERFRKIAKSAPEAGIKSSPLRMIFDQKIEDAGILSVETGKLWYDDLVGGTVPLRTDELPDKAVFGLDVPNTFVINTQIYLQWLLEQCRQSKVILVRQKIGHINEARISSDVTTVFNCTGLGSYFLGGVEDKSMYPTRGQTILVEQPIEPLKRMYFRSPRRVDNDTTYIFQRPLAGGIVLGGCRQDGNWDKEVDPELTKTILQRCCALAPELGKPGDLKIIKHGVGLRPNRKGGPRIEVEKRDEGLVVHNYGASGAGYQASWGMAAHAVNLAKLQLTSQTPSSKL
;
A
#
# COMPACT_ATOMS: atom_id res chain seq x y z
N MET A 1 -6.37 37.86 17.51
CA MET A 1 -5.74 37.82 16.17
C MET A 1 -6.22 36.55 15.49
N THR A 2 -6.87 36.65 14.33
CA THR A 2 -7.26 35.47 13.54
C THR A 2 -5.99 34.75 13.10
N THR A 3 -5.89 33.46 13.41
CA THR A 3 -4.84 32.60 12.85
C THR A 3 -4.89 32.73 11.33
N PRO A 4 -3.75 32.89 10.62
CA PRO A 4 -3.75 32.95 9.16
C PRO A 4 -4.53 31.76 8.60
N ALA A 5 -5.33 32.00 7.55
CA ALA A 5 -6.05 30.91 6.90
C ALA A 5 -5.04 29.86 6.42
N GLN A 6 -5.19 28.64 6.93
CA GLN A 6 -4.32 27.52 6.62
C GLN A 6 -5.04 26.57 5.66
N HIS A 7 -4.37 26.18 4.58
CA HIS A 7 -4.89 25.24 3.61
C HIS A 7 -3.80 24.21 3.26
N PHE A 8 -4.17 22.94 3.39
CA PHE A 8 -3.33 21.80 3.00
C PHE A 8 -3.83 21.19 1.69
N VAL A 9 -2.92 20.96 0.77
CA VAL A 9 -3.19 20.24 -0.47
C VAL A 9 -2.49 18.89 -0.44
N VAL A 10 -3.23 17.81 -0.60
CA VAL A 10 -2.69 16.46 -0.80
C VAL A 10 -2.70 16.16 -2.29
N LEU A 11 -1.51 15.98 -2.86
CA LEU A 11 -1.35 15.72 -4.29
C LEU A 11 -1.32 14.21 -4.54
N GLY A 12 -2.40 13.70 -5.14
CA GLY A 12 -2.61 12.28 -5.45
C GLY A 12 -3.69 11.64 -4.57
N ALA A 13 -4.57 10.85 -5.20
CA ALA A 13 -5.67 10.13 -4.53
C ALA A 13 -5.46 8.61 -4.52
N GLY A 14 -4.21 8.15 -4.45
CA GLY A 14 -3.88 6.76 -4.12
C GLY A 14 -4.08 6.47 -2.64
N VAL A 15 -3.85 5.22 -2.25
CA VAL A 15 -4.01 4.81 -0.83
C VAL A 15 -3.20 5.73 0.11
N ILE A 16 -1.98 6.12 -0.27
CA ILE A 16 -1.13 7.01 0.53
C ILE A 16 -1.72 8.42 0.65
N GLY A 17 -2.23 8.99 -0.44
CA GLY A 17 -2.83 10.32 -0.43
C GLY A 17 -4.14 10.36 0.36
N LEU A 18 -5.01 9.36 0.16
CA LEU A 18 -6.28 9.24 0.88
C LEU A 18 -6.07 9.06 2.40
N THR A 19 -5.16 8.17 2.81
CA THR A 19 -4.85 8.03 4.25
C THR A 19 -4.19 9.29 4.82
N THR A 20 -3.32 9.96 4.06
CA THR A 20 -2.72 11.24 4.47
C THR A 20 -3.78 12.32 4.68
N ALA A 21 -4.75 12.46 3.77
CA ALA A 21 -5.83 13.43 3.90
C ALA A 21 -6.72 13.18 5.14
N LEU A 22 -7.05 11.91 5.42
CA LEU A 22 -7.81 11.54 6.61
C LEU A 22 -7.02 11.76 7.91
N THR A 23 -5.73 11.43 7.91
CA THR A 23 -4.84 11.72 9.06
C THR A 23 -4.71 13.23 9.28
N LEU A 24 -4.58 14.03 8.22
CA LEU A 24 -4.58 15.50 8.33
C LEU A 24 -5.88 16.02 8.93
N ARG A 25 -7.02 15.51 8.49
CA ARG A 25 -8.32 15.95 9.02
C ARG A 25 -8.48 15.60 10.50
N ALA A 26 -7.96 14.46 10.94
CA ALA A 26 -7.98 14.08 12.36
C ALA A 26 -7.10 15.01 13.22
N GLU A 27 -5.89 15.35 12.74
CA GLU A 27 -4.93 16.19 13.46
C GLU A 27 -5.24 17.69 13.36
N PHE A 28 -5.89 18.13 12.28
CA PHE A 28 -6.21 19.53 11.98
C PHE A 28 -7.70 19.69 11.62
N PRO A 29 -8.62 19.58 12.60
CA PRO A 29 -10.06 19.50 12.34
C PRO A 29 -10.65 20.71 11.62
N SER A 30 -10.09 21.90 11.82
CA SER A 30 -10.58 23.18 11.27
C SER A 30 -9.88 23.64 9.99
N VAL A 31 -8.76 23.00 9.61
CA VAL A 31 -7.96 23.43 8.45
C VAL A 31 -8.64 23.01 7.14
N LYS A 32 -8.55 23.86 6.11
CA LYS A 32 -9.04 23.52 4.77
C LYS A 32 -8.13 22.45 4.16
N ILE A 33 -8.69 21.38 3.64
CA ILE A 33 -7.94 20.28 3.03
C ILE A 33 -8.50 20.00 1.65
N THR A 34 -7.64 19.98 0.64
CA THR A 34 -7.98 19.60 -0.73
C THR A 34 -7.14 18.42 -1.17
N ILE A 35 -7.76 17.40 -1.76
CA ILE A 35 -7.06 16.38 -2.55
C ILE A 35 -7.10 16.84 -4.01
N LEU A 36 -5.93 17.05 -4.59
CA LEU A 36 -5.76 17.34 -6.01
C LEU A 36 -5.14 16.12 -6.69
N ALA A 37 -5.81 15.55 -7.69
CA ALA A 37 -5.30 14.35 -8.36
C ALA A 37 -5.82 14.20 -9.80
N GLU A 38 -5.02 13.58 -10.66
CA GLU A 38 -5.46 13.20 -12.02
C GLU A 38 -6.45 12.03 -11.97
N TYR A 39 -6.18 11.04 -11.10
CA TYR A 39 -6.97 9.82 -10.94
C TYR A 39 -7.52 9.70 -9.52
N PHE A 40 -8.74 9.18 -9.40
CA PHE A 40 -9.44 8.91 -8.15
C PHE A 40 -9.90 7.45 -8.08
N PRO A 41 -10.27 6.96 -6.89
CA PRO A 41 -10.91 5.66 -6.75
C PRO A 41 -12.05 5.47 -7.77
N GLY A 42 -12.02 4.35 -8.49
CA GLY A 42 -12.91 4.05 -9.61
C GLY A 42 -12.20 4.08 -10.97
N ASP A 43 -11.12 4.86 -11.08
CA ASP A 43 -10.30 4.89 -12.28
C ASP A 43 -9.35 3.69 -12.31
N TYR A 44 -9.12 3.13 -13.51
CA TYR A 44 -8.03 2.18 -13.77
C TYR A 44 -7.07 2.81 -14.77
N ASN A 45 -5.86 3.10 -14.32
CA ASN A 45 -4.80 3.60 -15.16
C ASN A 45 -3.44 3.09 -14.67
N ILE A 46 -2.52 2.86 -15.58
CA ILE A 46 -1.18 2.36 -15.25
C ILE A 46 -0.38 3.33 -14.35
N ASP A 47 -0.63 4.64 -14.50
CA ASP A 47 0.00 5.68 -13.69
C ASP A 47 -0.67 5.82 -12.30
N TYR A 48 -1.73 5.03 -12.04
CA TYR A 48 -2.45 4.96 -10.78
C TYR A 48 -2.31 3.57 -10.17
N CYS A 49 -1.28 3.35 -9.36
CA CYS A 49 -0.92 2.02 -8.86
C CYS A 49 -1.98 1.37 -7.93
N SER A 50 -2.68 2.16 -7.12
CA SER A 50 -3.47 1.63 -6.00
C SER A 50 -4.54 0.58 -6.39
N PRO A 51 -5.36 0.77 -7.45
CA PRO A 51 -6.35 -0.20 -7.87
C PRO A 51 -5.78 -1.56 -8.32
N TRP A 52 -4.50 -1.64 -8.69
CA TRP A 52 -3.87 -2.87 -9.18
C TRP A 52 -3.36 -3.79 -8.06
N ALA A 53 -3.29 -3.29 -6.82
CA ALA A 53 -2.82 -4.10 -5.71
C ALA A 53 -3.78 -5.26 -5.43
N GLY A 54 -3.24 -6.44 -5.09
CA GLY A 54 -4.03 -7.52 -4.52
C GLY A 54 -4.68 -7.06 -3.22
N GLY A 55 -3.82 -6.62 -2.29
CA GLY A 55 -4.16 -5.96 -1.04
C GLY A 55 -4.23 -6.93 0.13
N ASN A 56 -3.24 -6.88 1.02
CA ASN A 56 -3.26 -7.57 2.31
C ASN A 56 -2.46 -6.75 3.33
N TRP A 57 -2.36 -7.28 4.55
CA TRP A 57 -1.29 -6.92 5.45
C TRP A 57 -0.32 -8.11 5.59
N CYS A 58 0.90 -7.95 5.11
CA CYS A 58 1.98 -8.91 5.26
C CYS A 58 3.29 -8.12 5.24
N SER A 59 3.86 -7.87 6.42
CA SER A 59 4.98 -6.93 6.51
C SER A 59 6.15 -7.35 5.61
N SER A 60 6.66 -6.35 4.91
CA SER A 60 7.87 -6.43 4.07
C SER A 60 9.02 -5.67 4.71
N ALA A 61 8.83 -5.15 5.93
CA ALA A 61 9.82 -4.43 6.70
C ALA A 61 10.67 -5.41 7.52
N ASN A 62 11.97 -5.12 7.62
CA ASN A 62 12.95 -5.78 8.49
C ASN A 62 14.03 -4.80 8.97
N ASP A 63 13.73 -3.51 8.93
CA ASP A 63 14.68 -2.44 9.23
C ASP A 63 14.84 -2.20 10.74
N ASN A 64 14.09 -2.90 11.60
CA ASN A 64 13.99 -2.62 13.05
C ASN A 64 13.67 -1.13 13.34
N GLY A 65 12.97 -0.48 12.40
CA GLY A 65 12.95 0.97 12.30
C GLY A 65 11.61 1.53 11.87
N LEU A 66 11.67 2.58 11.04
CA LEU A 66 10.49 3.32 10.63
C LEU A 66 9.53 2.47 9.80
N LEU A 67 10.02 1.56 8.95
CA LEU A 67 9.12 0.76 8.10
C LEU A 67 8.32 -0.23 8.94
N GLU A 68 8.95 -0.90 9.91
CA GLU A 68 8.23 -1.74 10.88
C GLU A 68 7.22 -0.94 11.71
N SER A 69 7.59 0.27 12.14
CA SER A 69 6.67 1.18 12.83
C SER A 69 5.46 1.54 11.96
N PHE A 70 5.67 1.81 10.67
CA PHE A 70 4.58 2.17 9.76
C PHE A 70 3.62 1.01 9.56
N ASP A 71 4.16 -0.19 9.34
CA ASP A 71 3.37 -1.40 9.20
C ASP A 71 2.56 -1.69 10.47
N ARG A 72 3.14 -1.48 11.67
CA ARG A 72 2.45 -1.63 12.96
C ARG A 72 1.26 -0.68 13.11
N VAL A 73 1.45 0.60 12.78
CA VAL A 73 0.38 1.61 12.85
C VAL A 73 -0.76 1.24 11.91
N ALA A 74 -0.44 0.81 10.69
CA ALA A 74 -1.43 0.40 9.71
C ALA A 74 -2.14 -0.90 10.10
N PHE A 75 -1.45 -1.87 10.70
CA PHE A 75 -2.07 -3.08 11.23
C PHE A 75 -3.14 -2.76 12.28
N GLU A 76 -2.81 -1.94 13.28
CA GLU A 76 -3.78 -1.55 14.32
C GLU A 76 -4.94 -0.75 13.75
N ARG A 77 -4.68 0.07 12.72
CA ARG A 77 -5.74 0.79 12.02
C ARG A 77 -6.65 -0.15 11.24
N PHE A 78 -6.11 -1.15 10.55
CA PHE A 78 -6.90 -2.18 9.87
C PHE A 78 -7.69 -3.05 10.85
N ARG A 79 -7.12 -3.39 12.00
CA ARG A 79 -7.83 -4.08 13.09
C ARG A 79 -9.06 -3.28 13.54
N LYS A 80 -8.93 -1.96 13.71
CA LYS A 80 -10.05 -1.08 14.06
C LYS A 80 -11.08 -1.01 12.93
N ILE A 81 -10.66 -0.75 11.69
CA ILE A 81 -11.56 -0.63 10.53
C ILE A 81 -12.33 -1.94 10.29
N ALA A 82 -11.65 -3.09 10.30
CA ALA A 82 -12.30 -4.39 10.11
C ALA A 82 -13.35 -4.69 11.19
N LYS A 83 -13.17 -4.15 12.40
CA LYS A 83 -14.15 -4.28 13.50
C LYS A 83 -15.31 -3.29 13.41
N SER A 84 -15.04 -2.04 13.03
CA SER A 84 -16.04 -0.96 13.11
C SER A 84 -16.72 -0.60 11.79
N ALA A 85 -16.15 -1.00 10.65
CA ALA A 85 -16.60 -0.64 9.31
C ALA A 85 -16.44 -1.84 8.35
N PRO A 86 -17.27 -2.89 8.50
CA PRO A 86 -17.19 -4.09 7.65
C PRO A 86 -17.40 -3.79 6.16
N GLU A 87 -18.07 -2.70 5.83
CA GLU A 87 -18.26 -2.19 4.47
C GLU A 87 -16.98 -1.61 3.84
N ALA A 88 -15.93 -1.36 4.62
CA ALA A 88 -14.66 -0.84 4.13
C ALA A 88 -13.88 -1.83 3.26
N GLY A 89 -14.30 -3.10 3.17
CA GLY A 89 -13.63 -4.11 2.37
C GLY A 89 -12.31 -4.60 2.95
N ILE A 90 -12.11 -4.48 4.27
CA ILE A 90 -11.01 -5.12 5.01
C ILE A 90 -11.59 -6.25 5.85
N LYS A 91 -11.03 -7.46 5.72
CA LYS A 91 -11.49 -8.64 6.47
C LYS A 91 -10.30 -9.37 7.08
N SER A 92 -10.48 -9.88 8.29
CA SER A 92 -9.52 -10.85 8.85
C SER A 92 -9.45 -12.10 7.96
N SER A 93 -8.25 -12.50 7.58
CA SER A 93 -8.00 -13.71 6.81
C SER A 93 -6.62 -14.25 7.17
N PRO A 94 -6.52 -15.51 7.62
CA PRO A 94 -5.23 -16.14 7.86
C PRO A 94 -4.38 -16.16 6.60
N LEU A 95 -3.06 -16.18 6.75
CA LEU A 95 -2.11 -16.27 5.65
C LEU A 95 -1.17 -17.45 5.88
N ARG A 96 -1.01 -18.30 4.87
CA ARG A 96 0.05 -19.29 4.83
C ARG A 96 1.22 -18.75 4.00
N MET A 97 2.37 -18.55 4.64
CA MET A 97 3.61 -18.11 4.00
C MET A 97 4.54 -19.30 3.84
N ILE A 98 5.10 -19.48 2.64
CA ILE A 98 5.99 -20.60 2.31
C ILE A 98 7.23 -20.05 1.63
N PHE A 99 8.40 -20.54 2.03
CA PHE A 99 9.68 -20.08 1.50
C PHE A 99 10.53 -21.23 0.98
N ASP A 100 11.21 -21.00 -0.13
CA ASP A 100 12.10 -21.98 -0.76
C ASP A 100 13.58 -21.80 -0.36
N GLN A 101 13.89 -20.82 0.49
CA GLN A 101 15.20 -20.64 1.13
C GLN A 101 15.08 -20.80 2.65
N LYS A 102 16.23 -20.95 3.33
CA LYS A 102 16.29 -21.00 4.78
C LYS A 102 15.80 -19.69 5.39
N ILE A 103 15.31 -19.73 6.63
CA ILE A 103 14.69 -18.57 7.27
C ILE A 103 15.65 -17.39 7.42
N GLU A 104 16.94 -17.66 7.59
CA GLU A 104 18.00 -16.66 7.69
C GLU A 104 18.23 -15.92 6.35
N ASP A 105 18.02 -16.61 5.23
CA ASP A 105 18.23 -16.08 3.87
C ASP A 105 16.94 -15.53 3.24
N ALA A 106 15.78 -15.94 3.77
CA ALA A 106 14.47 -15.53 3.28
C ALA A 106 14.19 -14.03 3.51
N GLY A 107 14.98 -13.34 4.33
CA GLY A 107 14.89 -11.90 4.53
C GLY A 107 13.61 -11.45 5.25
N ILE A 108 12.95 -12.34 5.99
CA ILE A 108 11.75 -12.02 6.79
C ILE A 108 12.08 -11.58 8.23
N LEU A 109 13.29 -11.84 8.69
CA LEU A 109 13.77 -11.49 10.02
C LEU A 109 14.32 -10.06 10.01
N SER A 110 14.04 -9.31 11.07
CA SER A 110 14.60 -7.98 11.31
C SER A 110 16.12 -8.07 11.45
N VAL A 111 16.85 -7.24 10.72
CA VAL A 111 18.31 -7.37 10.55
C VAL A 111 19.06 -7.33 11.89
N GLU A 112 18.62 -6.47 12.81
CA GLU A 112 19.29 -6.30 14.10
C GLU A 112 18.91 -7.38 15.13
N THR A 113 17.64 -7.81 15.12
CA THR A 113 17.12 -8.69 16.18
C THR A 113 17.12 -10.16 15.81
N GLY A 114 17.20 -10.49 14.51
CA GLY A 114 17.05 -11.86 14.01
C GLY A 114 15.66 -12.46 14.25
N LYS A 115 14.65 -11.63 14.52
CA LYS A 115 13.29 -12.05 14.84
C LYS A 115 12.30 -11.63 13.77
N LEU A 116 11.19 -12.35 13.70
CA LEU A 116 9.99 -11.89 13.00
C LEU A 116 9.29 -10.83 13.86
N TRP A 117 9.54 -9.54 13.60
CA TRP A 117 9.12 -8.45 14.49
C TRP A 117 7.62 -8.37 14.77
N TYR A 118 6.80 -8.86 13.84
CA TYR A 118 5.35 -8.81 13.91
C TYR A 118 4.71 -10.08 14.50
N ASP A 119 5.51 -11.05 14.97
CA ASP A 119 5.01 -12.32 15.52
C ASP A 119 3.96 -12.08 16.63
N ASP A 120 4.31 -11.30 17.66
CA ASP A 120 3.37 -10.93 18.73
C ASP A 120 2.19 -10.09 18.21
N LEU A 121 2.43 -9.22 17.21
CA LEU A 121 1.42 -8.32 16.66
C LEU A 121 0.26 -9.10 16.01
N VAL A 122 0.60 -10.20 15.33
CA VAL A 122 -0.35 -11.12 14.68
C VAL A 122 -0.84 -12.25 15.60
N GLY A 123 -0.48 -12.19 16.89
CA GLY A 123 -0.91 -13.17 17.90
C GLY A 123 -0.17 -14.51 17.83
N GLY A 124 1.08 -14.50 17.35
CA GLY A 124 1.94 -15.66 17.17
C GLY A 124 1.79 -16.31 15.80
N THR A 125 2.91 -16.55 15.13
CA THR A 125 3.00 -17.37 13.93
C THR A 125 3.19 -18.84 14.29
N VAL A 126 2.68 -19.72 13.42
CA VAL A 126 2.72 -21.17 13.65
C VAL A 126 3.55 -21.81 12.54
N PRO A 127 4.69 -22.44 12.84
CA PRO A 127 5.46 -23.17 11.83
C PRO A 127 4.65 -24.30 11.20
N LEU A 128 4.78 -24.45 9.88
CA LEU A 128 4.22 -25.60 9.17
C LEU A 128 5.02 -26.85 9.48
N ARG A 129 4.33 -27.98 9.56
CA ARG A 129 4.99 -29.28 9.59
C ARG A 129 5.56 -29.63 8.21
N THR A 130 6.59 -30.47 8.19
CA THR A 130 7.25 -30.89 6.94
C THR A 130 6.28 -31.58 5.96
N ASP A 131 5.28 -32.31 6.45
CA ASP A 131 4.24 -32.96 5.63
C ASP A 131 3.20 -31.99 5.05
N GLU A 132 3.17 -30.74 5.53
CA GLU A 132 2.31 -29.68 4.99
C GLU A 132 3.03 -28.80 3.96
N LEU A 133 4.35 -28.98 3.80
CA LEU A 133 5.16 -28.20 2.86
C LEU A 133 5.00 -28.74 1.43
N PRO A 134 4.73 -27.86 0.44
CA PRO A 134 4.82 -28.23 -0.96
C PRO A 134 6.24 -28.67 -1.32
N ASP A 135 6.35 -29.47 -2.38
CA ASP A 135 7.65 -29.88 -2.93
C ASP A 135 8.61 -28.70 -3.09
N LYS A 136 9.85 -28.90 -2.65
CA LYS A 136 10.97 -27.95 -2.69
C LYS A 136 10.86 -26.74 -1.74
N ALA A 137 9.77 -26.61 -0.98
CA ALA A 137 9.72 -25.61 0.07
C ALA A 137 10.65 -26.00 1.23
N VAL A 138 11.27 -25.00 1.86
CA VAL A 138 12.23 -25.19 2.95
C VAL A 138 11.54 -25.00 4.31
N PHE A 139 10.70 -23.98 4.44
CA PHE A 139 9.88 -23.76 5.63
C PHE A 139 8.59 -23.01 5.30
N GLY A 140 7.68 -22.98 6.25
CA GLY A 140 6.48 -22.15 6.16
C GLY A 140 5.96 -21.74 7.52
N LEU A 141 5.14 -20.68 7.52
CA LEU A 141 4.52 -20.09 8.68
C LEU A 141 3.04 -19.83 8.36
N ASP A 142 2.14 -20.31 9.21
CA ASP A 142 0.77 -19.81 9.27
C ASP A 142 0.72 -18.55 10.15
N VAL A 143 0.18 -17.48 9.59
CA VAL A 143 -0.12 -16.21 10.26
C VAL A 143 -1.63 -16.17 10.50
N PRO A 144 -2.11 -16.52 11.71
CA PRO A 144 -3.54 -16.71 11.97
C PRO A 144 -4.33 -15.39 11.91
N ASN A 145 -3.75 -14.28 12.38
CA ASN A 145 -4.42 -12.99 12.44
C ASN A 145 -3.75 -11.97 11.53
N THR A 146 -4.25 -11.86 10.31
CA THR A 146 -3.91 -10.75 9.40
C THR A 146 -5.12 -10.37 8.55
N PHE A 147 -4.94 -9.47 7.58
CA PHE A 147 -6.02 -8.85 6.81
C PHE A 147 -5.84 -9.06 5.31
N VAL A 148 -6.96 -9.32 4.64
CA VAL A 148 -7.10 -9.18 3.19
C VAL A 148 -7.92 -7.94 2.88
N ILE A 149 -7.59 -7.26 1.78
CA ILE A 149 -8.19 -5.98 1.41
C ILE A 149 -8.82 -6.09 0.02
N ASN A 150 -10.11 -5.82 -0.09
CA ASN A 150 -10.74 -5.51 -1.36
C ASN A 150 -10.36 -4.07 -1.74
N THR A 151 -9.30 -3.91 -2.53
CA THR A 151 -8.71 -2.59 -2.83
C THR A 151 -9.68 -1.64 -3.51
N GLN A 152 -10.62 -2.14 -4.31
CA GLN A 152 -11.62 -1.30 -4.98
C GLN A 152 -12.59 -0.70 -3.98
N ILE A 153 -13.14 -1.54 -3.10
CA ILE A 153 -14.07 -1.09 -2.06
C ILE A 153 -13.33 -0.21 -1.05
N TYR A 154 -12.12 -0.58 -0.63
CA TYR A 154 -11.39 0.17 0.38
C TYR A 154 -10.98 1.57 -0.09
N LEU A 155 -10.55 1.71 -1.34
CA LEU A 155 -10.25 3.02 -1.91
C LEU A 155 -11.50 3.91 -2.00
N GLN A 156 -12.64 3.35 -2.40
CA GLN A 156 -13.92 4.08 -2.43
C GLN A 156 -14.36 4.48 -1.03
N TRP A 157 -14.24 3.57 -0.06
CA TRP A 157 -14.55 3.85 1.34
C TRP A 157 -13.67 5.00 1.87
N LEU A 158 -12.37 4.99 1.62
CA LEU A 158 -11.47 6.07 2.02
C LEU A 158 -11.86 7.41 1.37
N LEU A 159 -12.22 7.41 0.09
CA LEU A 159 -12.70 8.61 -0.62
C LEU A 159 -13.98 9.16 0.01
N GLU A 160 -14.91 8.28 0.35
CA GLU A 160 -16.16 8.65 1.01
C GLU A 160 -15.92 9.19 2.42
N GLN A 161 -14.99 8.60 3.19
CA GLN A 161 -14.57 9.15 4.48
C GLN A 161 -13.99 10.56 4.32
N CYS A 162 -13.18 10.81 3.27
CA CYS A 162 -12.67 12.15 2.96
C CYS A 162 -13.83 13.13 2.69
N ARG A 163 -14.80 12.73 1.86
CA ARG A 163 -15.96 13.55 1.50
C ARG A 163 -16.83 13.88 2.73
N GLN A 164 -17.15 12.89 3.54
CA GLN A 164 -17.91 13.06 4.79
C GLN A 164 -17.19 13.98 5.78
N SER A 165 -15.86 13.94 5.78
CA SER A 165 -15.03 14.83 6.59
C SER A 165 -14.72 16.17 5.93
N LYS A 166 -15.50 16.57 4.91
CA LYS A 166 -15.39 17.86 4.21
C LYS A 166 -14.01 18.13 3.60
N VAL A 167 -13.33 17.09 3.14
CA VAL A 167 -12.14 17.25 2.27
C VAL A 167 -12.62 17.58 0.87
N ILE A 168 -12.05 18.62 0.27
CA ILE A 168 -12.39 19.07 -1.09
C ILE A 168 -11.67 18.16 -2.09
N LEU A 169 -12.36 17.75 -3.16
CA LEU A 169 -11.80 16.86 -4.19
C LEU A 169 -11.70 17.64 -5.50
N VAL A 170 -10.49 17.74 -6.06
CA VAL A 170 -10.22 18.44 -7.32
C VAL A 170 -9.55 17.47 -8.28
N ARG A 171 -10.21 17.20 -9.41
CA ARG A 171 -9.63 16.41 -10.49
C ARG A 171 -8.83 17.30 -11.43
N GLN A 172 -7.51 17.17 -11.39
CA GLN A 172 -6.59 17.96 -12.21
C GLN A 172 -5.24 17.25 -12.32
N LYS A 173 -4.66 17.29 -13.52
CA LYS A 173 -3.25 16.94 -13.78
C LYS A 173 -2.40 18.19 -13.67
N ILE A 174 -1.24 18.07 -13.04
CA ILE A 174 -0.25 19.16 -12.93
C ILE A 174 1.10 18.73 -13.46
N GLY A 175 1.87 19.68 -13.98
CA GLY A 175 3.23 19.44 -14.50
C GLY A 175 4.33 19.71 -13.47
N HIS A 176 4.08 20.61 -12.51
CA HIS A 176 5.04 21.05 -11.51
C HIS A 176 4.42 21.12 -10.11
N ILE A 177 5.18 20.78 -9.06
CA ILE A 177 4.68 20.71 -7.67
C ILE A 177 4.09 22.05 -7.17
N ASN A 178 4.60 23.19 -7.65
CA ASN A 178 4.08 24.52 -7.30
C ASN A 178 2.65 24.77 -7.81
N GLU A 179 2.19 24.08 -8.87
CA GLU A 179 0.80 24.18 -9.35
C GLU A 179 -0.20 23.61 -8.33
N ALA A 180 0.25 22.79 -7.37
CA ALA A 180 -0.58 22.32 -6.27
C ALA A 180 -0.94 23.46 -5.28
N ARG A 181 -0.28 24.61 -5.35
CA ARG A 181 -0.66 25.82 -4.59
C ARG A 181 -1.81 26.55 -5.27
N ILE A 182 -2.97 25.90 -5.29
CA ILE A 182 -4.19 26.34 -5.99
C ILE A 182 -4.80 27.64 -5.45
N SER A 183 -4.33 28.13 -4.31
CA SER A 183 -4.73 29.41 -3.71
C SER A 183 -3.63 29.93 -2.79
N SER A 184 -3.63 31.24 -2.51
CA SER A 184 -2.60 31.91 -1.72
C SER A 184 -2.54 31.49 -0.24
N ASP A 185 -3.60 30.84 0.26
CA ASP A 185 -3.68 30.29 1.62
C ASP A 185 -3.08 28.87 1.74
N VAL A 186 -2.61 28.26 0.64
CA VAL A 186 -1.96 26.95 0.66
C VAL A 186 -0.60 27.05 1.34
N THR A 187 -0.53 26.65 2.60
CA THR A 187 0.72 26.66 3.37
C THR A 187 1.55 25.40 3.15
N THR A 188 0.89 24.26 2.90
CA THR A 188 1.55 22.95 2.85
C THR A 188 1.00 22.08 1.72
N VAL A 189 1.91 21.51 0.92
CA VAL A 189 1.59 20.49 -0.09
C VAL A 189 2.13 19.13 0.34
N PHE A 190 1.28 18.11 0.43
CA PHE A 190 1.68 16.72 0.67
C PHE A 190 1.80 15.98 -0.67
N ASN A 191 3.02 15.77 -1.15
CA ASN A 191 3.27 15.05 -2.40
C ASN A 191 3.12 13.53 -2.20
N CYS A 192 2.00 12.98 -2.67
CA CYS A 192 1.67 11.55 -2.62
C CYS A 192 1.55 10.91 -4.02
N THR A 193 2.33 11.40 -4.99
CA THR A 193 2.17 11.07 -6.42
C THR A 193 2.75 9.72 -6.86
N GLY A 194 3.39 8.96 -5.98
CA GLY A 194 3.97 7.65 -6.34
C GLY A 194 5.01 7.79 -7.45
N LEU A 195 4.86 7.02 -8.55
CA LEU A 195 5.74 7.12 -9.73
C LEU A 195 5.68 8.50 -10.40
N GLY A 196 4.61 9.27 -10.19
CA GLY A 196 4.51 10.64 -10.70
C GLY A 196 5.66 11.54 -10.24
N SER A 197 6.22 11.32 -9.05
CA SER A 197 7.39 12.05 -8.55
C SER A 197 8.64 11.92 -9.44
N TYR A 198 8.71 10.92 -10.31
CA TYR A 198 9.81 10.79 -11.28
C TYR A 198 9.76 11.88 -12.36
N PHE A 199 8.56 12.32 -12.74
CA PHE A 199 8.31 13.26 -13.84
C PHE A 199 7.87 14.66 -13.36
N LEU A 200 7.33 14.78 -12.15
CA LEU A 200 6.78 16.03 -11.63
C LEU A 200 7.87 17.08 -11.45
N GLY A 201 7.75 18.21 -12.16
CA GLY A 201 8.67 19.32 -12.09
C GLY A 201 8.82 19.86 -10.66
N GLY A 202 10.06 20.21 -10.29
CA GLY A 202 10.40 20.62 -8.93
C GLY A 202 10.48 19.46 -7.93
N VAL A 203 10.35 18.20 -8.39
CA VAL A 203 10.62 16.99 -7.59
C VAL A 203 11.58 16.07 -8.34
N GLU A 204 11.20 15.62 -9.55
CA GLU A 204 12.03 14.87 -10.49
C GLU A 204 12.93 13.77 -9.88
N ASP A 205 12.39 12.99 -8.94
CA ASP A 205 13.17 12.02 -8.17
C ASP A 205 13.54 10.80 -9.03
N LYS A 206 14.74 10.84 -9.62
CA LYS A 206 15.28 9.77 -10.48
C LYS A 206 15.70 8.51 -9.72
N SER A 207 15.56 8.50 -8.39
CA SER A 207 15.68 7.30 -7.56
C SER A 207 14.44 6.40 -7.69
N MET A 208 13.33 6.93 -8.19
CA MET A 208 12.10 6.19 -8.46
C MET A 208 12.26 5.26 -9.66
N TYR A 209 11.65 4.08 -9.59
CA TYR A 209 11.55 3.13 -10.70
C TYR A 209 10.30 2.26 -10.54
N PRO A 210 9.71 1.77 -11.64
CA PRO A 210 8.57 0.87 -11.56
C PRO A 210 9.04 -0.54 -11.20
N THR A 211 8.21 -1.27 -10.49
CA THR A 211 8.27 -2.73 -10.49
C THR A 211 6.95 -3.25 -11.04
N ARG A 212 6.99 -3.77 -12.28
CA ARG A 212 5.81 -4.32 -12.94
C ARG A 212 5.33 -5.56 -12.20
N GLY A 213 4.01 -5.62 -11.98
CA GLY A 213 3.30 -6.73 -11.39
C GLY A 213 2.07 -7.07 -12.23
N GLN A 214 1.98 -8.32 -12.67
CA GLN A 214 0.81 -8.85 -13.34
C GLN A 214 -0.03 -9.70 -12.39
N THR A 215 -1.34 -9.53 -12.45
CA THR A 215 -2.32 -10.28 -11.67
C THR A 215 -3.48 -10.74 -12.54
N ILE A 216 -4.15 -11.79 -12.09
CA ILE A 216 -5.40 -12.28 -12.66
C ILE A 216 -6.45 -12.23 -11.56
N LEU A 217 -7.59 -11.64 -11.86
CA LEU A 217 -8.78 -11.68 -11.01
C LEU A 217 -9.69 -12.78 -11.51
N VAL A 218 -10.06 -13.72 -10.64
CA VAL A 218 -10.97 -14.83 -10.95
C VAL A 218 -12.19 -14.81 -10.03
N GLU A 219 -13.26 -15.48 -10.45
CA GLU A 219 -14.43 -15.72 -9.61
C GLU A 219 -14.07 -16.49 -8.33
N GLN A 220 -14.89 -16.32 -7.29
CA GLN A 220 -14.76 -17.12 -6.09
C GLN A 220 -15.35 -18.52 -6.30
N PRO A 221 -14.71 -19.57 -5.75
CA PRO A 221 -15.33 -20.89 -5.67
C PRO A 221 -16.59 -20.86 -4.79
N ILE A 222 -17.45 -21.86 -4.97
CA ILE A 222 -18.68 -22.03 -4.14
C ILE A 222 -18.29 -22.12 -2.66
N GLU A 223 -17.28 -22.94 -2.36
CA GLU A 223 -16.67 -23.02 -1.04
C GLU A 223 -15.50 -22.04 -0.97
N PRO A 224 -15.60 -20.95 -0.19
CA PRO A 224 -14.56 -19.93 -0.16
C PRO A 224 -13.23 -20.47 0.38
N LEU A 225 -12.12 -19.91 -0.12
CA LEU A 225 -10.80 -20.23 0.42
C LEU A 225 -10.73 -19.91 1.91
N LYS A 226 -10.12 -20.81 2.68
CA LYS A 226 -10.01 -20.67 4.15
C LYS A 226 -8.93 -19.68 4.58
N ARG A 227 -7.96 -19.41 3.70
CA ARG A 227 -6.79 -18.56 3.96
C ARG A 227 -6.25 -17.93 2.69
N MET A 228 -5.42 -16.92 2.85
CA MET A 228 -4.52 -16.42 1.82
C MET A 228 -3.30 -17.32 1.70
N TYR A 229 -2.65 -17.30 0.53
CA TYR A 229 -1.40 -18.01 0.29
C TYR A 229 -0.34 -17.07 -0.25
N PHE A 230 0.90 -17.28 0.19
CA PHE A 230 2.11 -16.65 -0.32
C PHE A 230 3.22 -17.69 -0.39
N ARG A 231 3.87 -17.82 -1.55
CA ARG A 231 5.07 -18.64 -1.73
C ARG A 231 6.12 -17.86 -2.52
N SER A 232 7.37 -17.87 -2.05
CA SER A 232 8.46 -17.20 -2.72
C SER A 232 9.82 -17.75 -2.28
N PRO A 233 10.89 -17.71 -3.11
CA PRO A 233 12.23 -18.06 -2.65
C PRO A 233 12.66 -17.27 -1.40
N ARG A 234 12.35 -15.98 -1.37
CA ARG A 234 12.58 -15.05 -0.25
C ARG A 234 11.49 -13.99 -0.22
N ARG A 235 11.45 -13.17 0.82
CA ARG A 235 10.43 -12.13 1.05
C ARG A 235 10.16 -11.26 -0.17
N VAL A 236 11.21 -10.86 -0.89
CA VAL A 236 11.13 -10.09 -2.13
C VAL A 236 11.87 -10.84 -3.22
N ASP A 237 11.13 -11.42 -4.16
CA ASP A 237 11.71 -12.18 -5.28
C ASP A 237 10.84 -12.05 -6.54
N ASN A 238 11.44 -12.33 -7.69
CA ASN A 238 10.81 -12.22 -9.01
C ASN A 238 9.66 -13.22 -9.17
N ASP A 239 9.84 -14.42 -8.60
CA ASP A 239 8.93 -15.57 -8.77
C ASP A 239 7.91 -15.74 -7.64
N THR A 240 7.54 -14.64 -7.00
CA THR A 240 6.54 -14.65 -5.92
C THR A 240 5.16 -15.10 -6.45
N THR A 241 4.57 -16.09 -5.78
CA THR A 241 3.20 -16.54 -5.98
C THR A 241 2.33 -16.12 -4.81
N TYR A 242 1.16 -15.54 -5.07
CA TYR A 242 0.21 -15.15 -4.05
C TYR A 242 -1.25 -15.30 -4.48
N ILE A 243 -2.12 -15.58 -3.50
CA ILE A 243 -3.54 -15.87 -3.70
C ILE A 243 -4.33 -15.14 -2.60
N PHE A 244 -5.07 -14.11 -2.98
CA PHE A 244 -5.81 -13.27 -2.04
C PHE A 244 -7.30 -13.22 -2.41
N GLN A 245 -8.13 -13.93 -1.65
CA GLN A 245 -9.59 -13.86 -1.79
C GLN A 245 -10.11 -12.58 -1.14
N ARG A 246 -10.53 -11.62 -1.97
CA ARG A 246 -11.03 -10.33 -1.50
C ARG A 246 -12.40 -10.49 -0.85
N PRO A 247 -12.70 -9.75 0.24
CA PRO A 247 -14.01 -9.77 0.86
C PRO A 247 -15.07 -9.10 -0.02
N LEU A 248 -16.34 -9.23 0.39
CA LEU A 248 -17.50 -8.59 -0.24
C LEU A 248 -17.62 -8.91 -1.74
N ALA A 249 -17.61 -10.20 -2.06
CA ALA A 249 -17.70 -10.70 -3.43
C ALA A 249 -16.60 -10.16 -4.39
N GLY A 250 -15.44 -9.73 -3.85
CA GLY A 250 -14.41 -9.02 -4.62
C GLY A 250 -13.55 -9.88 -5.56
N GLY A 251 -13.81 -11.19 -5.65
CA GLY A 251 -13.03 -12.15 -6.43
C GLY A 251 -11.73 -12.58 -5.76
N ILE A 252 -10.98 -13.45 -6.42
CA ILE A 252 -9.66 -13.90 -5.96
C ILE A 252 -8.58 -13.31 -6.85
N VAL A 253 -7.63 -12.60 -6.24
CA VAL A 253 -6.44 -12.11 -6.94
C VAL A 253 -5.37 -13.19 -6.92
N LEU A 254 -4.98 -13.61 -8.12
CA LEU A 254 -3.88 -14.52 -8.38
C LEU A 254 -2.69 -13.70 -8.89
N GLY A 255 -1.54 -13.91 -8.27
CA GLY A 255 -0.29 -13.33 -8.72
C GLY A 255 0.90 -14.22 -8.39
N GLY A 256 2.10 -13.82 -8.76
CA GLY A 256 2.36 -12.61 -9.53
C GLY A 256 3.72 -12.65 -10.19
N CYS A 257 4.28 -11.46 -10.36
CA CYS A 257 5.64 -11.26 -10.79
C CYS A 257 6.21 -9.99 -10.14
N ARG A 258 7.53 -9.93 -10.10
CA ARG A 258 8.31 -8.71 -9.86
C ARG A 258 9.29 -8.54 -11.01
N GLN A 259 9.15 -7.44 -11.73
CA GLN A 259 9.99 -7.08 -12.87
C GLN A 259 10.43 -5.62 -12.68
N ASP A 260 11.59 -5.43 -12.06
CA ASP A 260 12.13 -4.12 -11.69
C ASP A 260 12.60 -3.35 -12.94
N GLY A 261 12.29 -2.05 -12.99
CA GLY A 261 12.60 -1.17 -14.12
C GLY A 261 11.70 -1.37 -15.35
N ASN A 262 10.81 -2.36 -15.35
CA ASN A 262 9.90 -2.60 -16.46
C ASN A 262 8.70 -1.64 -16.41
N TRP A 263 8.54 -0.83 -17.46
CA TRP A 263 7.44 0.12 -17.65
C TRP A 263 6.30 -0.43 -18.52
N ASP A 264 6.42 -1.67 -19.00
CA ASP A 264 5.44 -2.28 -19.90
C ASP A 264 4.06 -2.39 -19.22
N LYS A 265 3.05 -2.03 -20.01
CA LYS A 265 1.65 -1.89 -19.61
C LYS A 265 0.83 -3.09 -20.08
N GLU A 266 1.36 -3.84 -21.04
CA GLU A 266 0.65 -4.92 -21.71
C GLU A 266 0.65 -6.18 -20.87
N VAL A 267 -0.40 -6.99 -21.01
CA VAL A 267 -0.50 -8.30 -20.36
C VAL A 267 0.37 -9.30 -21.12
N ASP A 268 1.16 -10.07 -20.38
CA ASP A 268 1.94 -11.20 -20.90
C ASP A 268 1.11 -12.50 -20.80
N PRO A 269 0.71 -13.12 -21.92
CA PRO A 269 -0.08 -14.36 -21.91
C PRO A 269 0.67 -15.58 -21.35
N GLU A 270 1.99 -15.68 -21.52
CA GLU A 270 2.77 -16.80 -20.99
C GLU A 270 2.97 -16.66 -19.48
N LEU A 271 3.19 -15.43 -19.01
CA LEU A 271 3.18 -15.16 -17.58
C LEU A 271 1.81 -15.44 -16.95
N THR A 272 0.72 -15.16 -17.67
CA THR A 272 -0.64 -15.51 -17.23
C THR A 272 -0.77 -17.00 -16.98
N LYS A 273 -0.40 -17.84 -17.96
CA LYS A 273 -0.43 -19.31 -17.82
C LYS A 273 0.39 -19.77 -16.61
N THR A 274 1.59 -19.21 -16.46
CA THR A 274 2.52 -19.53 -15.36
C THR A 274 1.95 -19.14 -13.99
N ILE A 275 1.31 -17.97 -13.86
CA ILE A 275 0.65 -17.56 -12.60
C ILE A 275 -0.49 -18.53 -12.26
N LEU A 276 -1.39 -18.83 -13.21
CA LEU A 276 -2.51 -19.74 -12.96
C LEU A 276 -2.04 -21.13 -12.51
N GLN A 277 -1.02 -21.69 -13.17
CA GLN A 277 -0.43 -22.97 -12.81
C GLN A 277 0.14 -22.97 -11.38
N ARG A 278 0.97 -21.96 -11.04
CA ARG A 278 1.56 -21.86 -9.69
C ARG A 278 0.49 -21.66 -8.61
N CYS A 279 -0.53 -20.85 -8.88
CA CYS A 279 -1.61 -20.61 -7.92
C CYS A 279 -2.45 -21.86 -7.67
N CYS A 280 -2.88 -22.58 -8.71
CA CYS A 280 -3.62 -23.83 -8.56
C CYS A 280 -2.81 -24.93 -7.86
N ALA A 281 -1.49 -24.99 -8.12
CA ALA A 281 -0.60 -25.92 -7.41
C ALA A 281 -0.46 -25.58 -5.92
N LEU A 282 -0.41 -24.29 -5.58
CA LEU A 282 -0.24 -23.82 -4.19
C LEU A 282 -1.54 -23.90 -3.38
N ALA A 283 -2.68 -23.63 -3.99
CA ALA A 283 -4.01 -23.77 -3.39
C ALA A 283 -4.89 -24.68 -4.27
N PRO A 284 -4.82 -26.02 -4.05
CA PRO A 284 -5.60 -26.98 -4.84
C PRO A 284 -7.12 -26.76 -4.78
N GLU A 285 -7.60 -26.07 -3.75
CA GLU A 285 -8.99 -25.61 -3.58
C GLU A 285 -9.50 -24.75 -4.76
N LEU A 286 -8.59 -24.13 -5.51
CA LEU A 286 -8.92 -23.37 -6.74
C LEU A 286 -9.30 -24.27 -7.92
N GLY A 287 -9.02 -25.57 -7.86
CA GLY A 287 -9.17 -26.47 -9.00
C GLY A 287 -8.02 -26.33 -10.01
N LYS A 288 -8.29 -26.64 -11.28
CA LYS A 288 -7.26 -26.58 -12.34
C LYS A 288 -7.27 -25.22 -13.04
N PRO A 289 -6.14 -24.79 -13.64
CA PRO A 289 -6.08 -23.51 -14.35
C PRO A 289 -7.17 -23.29 -15.40
N GLY A 290 -7.59 -24.35 -16.11
CA GLY A 290 -8.63 -24.28 -17.13
C GLY A 290 -10.07 -24.15 -16.58
N ASP A 291 -10.28 -24.45 -15.30
CA ASP A 291 -11.59 -24.38 -14.65
C ASP A 291 -11.86 -22.97 -14.07
N LEU A 292 -10.83 -22.13 -13.98
CA LEU A 292 -10.91 -20.79 -13.41
C LEU A 292 -11.63 -19.83 -14.36
N LYS A 293 -12.71 -19.23 -13.85
CA LYS A 293 -13.42 -18.16 -14.56
C LYS A 293 -12.73 -16.83 -14.32
N ILE A 294 -12.01 -16.37 -15.34
CA ILE A 294 -11.26 -15.11 -15.30
C ILE A 294 -12.22 -13.93 -15.45
N ILE A 295 -12.17 -13.01 -14.50
CA ILE A 295 -12.89 -11.73 -14.52
C ILE A 295 -12.04 -10.66 -15.23
N LYS A 296 -10.74 -10.58 -14.90
CA LYS A 296 -9.86 -9.51 -15.40
C LYS A 296 -8.39 -9.90 -15.37
N HIS A 297 -7.62 -9.48 -16.38
CA HIS A 297 -6.16 -9.40 -16.32
C HIS A 297 -5.74 -7.99 -15.91
N GLY A 298 -4.74 -7.85 -15.05
CA GLY A 298 -4.27 -6.56 -14.55
C GLY A 298 -2.76 -6.45 -14.55
N VAL A 299 -2.25 -5.28 -14.96
CA VAL A 299 -0.84 -4.91 -14.88
C VAL A 299 -0.76 -3.60 -14.10
N GLY A 300 0.03 -3.59 -13.04
CA GLY A 300 0.30 -2.41 -12.23
C GLY A 300 1.80 -2.17 -12.05
N LEU A 301 2.20 -0.91 -11.96
CA LEU A 301 3.58 -0.51 -11.72
C LEU A 301 3.74 -0.05 -10.27
N ARG A 302 4.40 -0.88 -9.44
CA ARG A 302 4.65 -0.52 -8.04
C ARG A 302 5.65 0.64 -7.98
N PRO A 303 5.37 1.72 -7.23
CA PRO A 303 6.22 2.90 -7.14
C PRO A 303 7.43 2.64 -6.23
N ASN A 304 8.44 1.93 -6.73
CA ASN A 304 9.66 1.68 -5.98
C ASN A 304 10.56 2.91 -6.00
N ARG A 305 11.42 3.01 -4.98
CA ARG A 305 12.43 4.05 -4.86
C ARG A 305 13.70 3.44 -4.28
N LYS A 306 14.85 3.75 -4.88
CA LYS A 306 16.15 3.41 -4.28
C LYS A 306 16.29 4.16 -2.95
N GLY A 307 16.69 3.44 -1.89
CA GLY A 307 16.74 3.98 -0.53
C GLY A 307 15.41 3.98 0.23
N GLY A 308 14.35 3.39 -0.32
CA GLY A 308 13.05 3.29 0.36
C GLY A 308 12.15 4.53 0.19
N PRO A 309 10.99 4.55 0.86
CA PRO A 309 10.03 5.65 0.73
C PRO A 309 10.64 6.99 1.16
N ARG A 310 10.32 8.06 0.43
CA ARG A 310 10.72 9.42 0.79
C ARG A 310 9.61 10.03 1.64
N ILE A 311 9.88 10.21 2.93
CA ILE A 311 8.98 10.87 3.86
C ILE A 311 9.73 11.95 4.64
N GLU A 312 9.70 13.17 4.13
CA GLU A 312 10.46 14.30 4.67
C GLU A 312 9.77 15.63 4.35
N VAL A 313 10.19 16.68 5.04
CA VAL A 313 9.70 18.05 4.78
C VAL A 313 10.79 18.83 4.06
N GLU A 314 10.42 19.41 2.93
CA GLU A 314 11.18 20.41 2.21
C GLU A 314 10.59 21.79 2.51
N LYS A 315 11.42 22.72 2.99
CA LYS A 315 11.03 24.12 3.17
C LYS A 315 11.33 24.88 1.89
N ARG A 316 10.33 25.57 1.36
CA ARG A 316 10.45 26.45 0.19
C ARG A 316 9.92 27.83 0.54
N ASP A 317 10.25 28.82 -0.30
CA ASP A 317 9.80 30.20 -0.12
C ASP A 317 8.26 30.29 -0.16
N GLU A 318 7.61 29.43 -0.95
CA GLU A 318 6.16 29.41 -1.09
C GLU A 318 5.45 28.60 0.03
N GLY A 319 6.21 27.97 0.94
CA GLY A 319 5.71 27.18 2.07
C GLY A 319 6.30 25.77 2.13
N LEU A 320 5.62 24.88 2.84
CA LEU A 320 6.11 23.51 3.05
C LEU A 320 5.71 22.58 1.91
N VAL A 321 6.60 21.67 1.54
CA VAL A 321 6.29 20.47 0.76
C VAL A 321 6.67 19.25 1.59
N VAL A 322 5.72 18.37 1.84
CA VAL A 322 5.92 17.13 2.57
C VAL A 322 5.85 15.98 1.58
N HIS A 323 6.96 15.31 1.34
CA HIS A 323 6.98 14.15 0.48
C HIS A 323 6.45 12.93 1.23
N ASN A 324 5.64 12.11 0.56
CA ASN A 324 5.14 10.85 1.07
C ASN A 324 4.87 9.89 -0.11
N TYR A 325 5.94 9.36 -0.71
CA TYR A 325 5.87 8.47 -1.87
C TYR A 325 7.01 7.43 -1.87
N GLY A 326 7.01 6.52 -2.84
CA GLY A 326 8.04 5.47 -2.95
C GLY A 326 7.73 4.21 -2.13
N ALA A 327 6.45 3.92 -1.88
CA ALA A 327 6.02 2.82 -1.01
C ALA A 327 6.21 1.41 -1.58
N SER A 328 6.75 1.25 -2.80
CA SER A 328 6.96 -0.06 -3.45
C SER A 328 5.67 -0.91 -3.45
N GLY A 329 5.77 -2.21 -3.14
CA GLY A 329 4.64 -3.12 -2.94
C GLY A 329 3.94 -2.99 -1.58
N ALA A 330 4.45 -2.14 -0.68
CA ALA A 330 3.99 -2.00 0.70
C ALA A 330 2.96 -0.86 0.91
N GLY A 331 2.49 -0.24 -0.17
CA GLY A 331 1.65 0.97 -0.08
C GLY A 331 0.39 0.82 0.78
N TYR A 332 -0.26 -0.35 0.80
CA TYR A 332 -1.42 -0.60 1.66
C TYR A 332 -1.00 -0.94 3.09
N GLN A 333 -0.10 -1.92 3.28
CA GLN A 333 0.33 -2.38 4.61
C GLN A 333 0.99 -1.29 5.45
N ALA A 334 1.54 -0.23 4.84
CA ALA A 334 2.21 0.88 5.53
C ALA A 334 1.39 2.18 5.51
N SER A 335 0.23 2.22 4.84
CA SER A 335 -0.43 3.47 4.40
C SER A 335 -0.71 4.46 5.53
N TRP A 336 -1.25 3.97 6.65
CA TRP A 336 -1.60 4.80 7.80
C TRP A 336 -0.37 5.22 8.62
N GLY A 337 0.66 4.37 8.66
CA GLY A 337 1.92 4.69 9.32
C GLY A 337 2.71 5.76 8.58
N MET A 338 2.83 5.62 7.25
CA MET A 338 3.44 6.63 6.39
C MET A 338 2.70 7.97 6.49
N ALA A 339 1.35 7.94 6.45
CA ALA A 339 0.51 9.12 6.65
C ALA A 339 0.74 9.77 8.03
N ALA A 340 0.72 8.99 9.12
CA ALA A 340 0.95 9.50 10.47
C ALA A 340 2.33 10.18 10.59
N HIS A 341 3.37 9.57 10.02
CA HIS A 341 4.71 10.14 10.04
C HIS A 341 4.78 11.45 9.25
N ALA A 342 4.28 11.48 8.01
CA ALA A 342 4.27 12.67 7.17
C ALA A 342 3.52 13.84 7.82
N VAL A 343 2.35 13.58 8.41
CA VAL A 343 1.55 14.59 9.10
C VAL A 343 2.25 15.09 10.36
N ASN A 344 2.88 14.19 11.13
CA ASN A 344 3.64 14.59 12.31
C ASN A 344 4.84 15.48 11.95
N LEU A 345 5.57 15.16 10.88
CA LEU A 345 6.66 16.00 10.39
C LEU A 345 6.16 17.40 10.02
N ALA A 346 5.03 17.51 9.31
CA ALA A 346 4.41 18.79 9.00
C ALA A 346 4.05 19.58 10.26
N LYS A 347 3.40 18.91 11.23
CA LYS A 347 2.99 19.48 12.51
C LYS A 347 4.17 20.07 13.27
N LEU A 348 5.28 19.35 13.38
CA LEU A 348 6.51 19.82 14.05
C LEU A 348 7.05 21.11 13.41
N GLN A 349 7.04 21.19 12.08
CA GLN A 349 7.49 22.39 11.38
C GLN A 349 6.55 23.58 11.60
N LEU A 350 5.24 23.35 11.54
CA LEU A 350 4.23 24.39 11.78
C LEU A 350 4.29 24.93 13.22
N THR A 351 4.52 24.07 14.22
CA THR A 351 4.68 24.51 15.62
C THR A 351 5.97 25.30 15.85
N SER A 352 7.05 24.98 15.13
CA SER A 352 8.33 25.70 15.24
C SER A 352 8.28 27.13 14.67
N GLN A 353 7.27 27.43 13.84
CA GLN A 353 7.07 28.74 13.23
C GLN A 353 6.18 29.68 14.07
N THR A 354 5.53 29.18 15.12
CA THR A 354 4.79 30.03 16.06
C THR A 354 5.80 30.61 17.07
N PRO A 355 6.03 31.93 17.11
CA PRO A 355 6.92 32.52 18.10
C PRO A 355 6.41 32.16 19.50
N SER A 356 7.26 31.59 20.35
CA SER A 356 6.99 31.50 21.77
C SER A 356 6.78 32.92 22.29
N SER A 357 5.52 33.28 22.56
CA SER A 357 5.20 34.46 23.36
C SER A 357 5.75 34.18 24.75
N LYS A 358 7.01 34.55 24.98
CA LYS A 358 7.56 34.64 26.33
C LYS A 358 6.74 35.71 27.07
N LEU A 359 6.07 35.26 28.14
CA LEU A 359 5.51 36.12 29.18
C LEU A 359 6.62 36.91 29.86
#